data_AF-A0A661SBF7-F1
#
_entry.id   AF-A0A661SBF7-F1
#
_cell.length_a   1.000
_cell.length_b   1.000
_cell.length_c   1.000
_cell.angle_alpha   90.00
_cell.angle_beta   90.00
_cell.angle_gamma   90.00
#
_symmetry.space_group_name_H-M   'P 1'
#
loop_
_entity.id
_entity.type
_entity.pdbx_description
1 polymer ?
#
loop_
_entity_poly.entity_id
_entity_poly.type
_entity_poly.pdbx_seq_one_letter_code
_entity_poly.pdbx_strand_id
1 'polypeptide(L)'
;MNVKHISILILITCIIATAPVALSAGQEVNDQISAGEACFRKGELGHAAQFWEDALRGLKMEQNPGLYTDTLVHLAYVYKALGFHEKALSAFTDAMPAFKESDNRYQNALFFNNLADIHLALGGPLRLIPFSSLHDGKHFLIEKYAVGTVPALRLTSIGESETEKAGILLSGLSDAVQEFTPLPGVKAELADVKQIMNASRMLFNTDFTIPNLTGEFKDNPYGILHMATHGVFGGRQRIPFC
;
A
#
# COMPACT_ATOMS: atom_id res chain seq x y z
N MET A 1 65.15 -3.87 79.87
CA MET A 1 65.39 -4.29 78.47
C MET A 1 64.07 -4.16 77.71
N ASN A 2 64.08 -3.38 76.63
CA ASN A 2 62.91 -2.93 75.85
C ASN A 2 62.15 -4.08 75.18
N VAL A 3 60.85 -4.20 75.47
CA VAL A 3 59.91 -5.00 74.67
C VAL A 3 59.21 -4.04 73.71
N LYS A 4 59.54 -4.10 72.42
CA LYS A 4 58.83 -3.34 71.38
C LYS A 4 57.53 -4.06 71.05
N HIS A 5 56.38 -3.49 71.43
CA HIS A 5 55.08 -3.88 70.91
C HIS A 5 54.93 -3.34 69.48
N ILE A 6 54.85 -4.23 68.50
CA ILE A 6 54.49 -3.93 67.12
C ILE A 6 53.00 -4.25 66.97
N SER A 7 52.15 -3.23 66.93
CA SER A 7 50.73 -3.38 66.60
C SER A 7 50.56 -3.28 65.09
N ILE A 8 50.30 -4.41 64.43
CA ILE A 8 49.93 -4.46 63.01
C ILE A 8 48.41 -4.25 62.92
N LEU A 9 48.01 -3.09 62.42
CA LEU A 9 46.62 -2.77 62.10
C LEU A 9 46.34 -3.31 60.68
N ILE A 10 45.66 -4.46 60.58
CA ILE A 10 45.20 -5.00 59.28
C ILE A 10 43.92 -4.26 58.90
N LEU A 11 44.03 -3.30 58.00
CA LEU A 11 42.89 -2.63 57.38
C LEU A 11 42.30 -3.56 56.31
N ILE A 12 41.21 -4.26 56.64
CA ILE A 12 40.46 -5.06 55.67
C ILE A 12 39.56 -4.10 54.88
N THR A 13 40.07 -3.55 53.77
CA THR A 13 39.23 -2.90 52.77
C THR A 13 38.44 -3.96 52.01
N CYS A 14 37.16 -4.07 52.34
CA CYS A 14 36.19 -4.89 51.62
C CYS A 14 35.88 -4.20 50.29
N ILE A 15 36.53 -4.62 49.21
CA ILE A 15 36.16 -4.24 47.84
C ILE A 15 34.89 -5.02 47.51
N ILE A 16 33.73 -4.38 47.63
CA ILE A 16 32.47 -4.93 47.11
C ILE A 16 32.57 -4.86 45.58
N ALA A 17 32.97 -5.95 44.95
CA ALA A 17 32.82 -6.14 43.53
C ALA A 17 31.32 -6.19 43.23
N THR A 18 30.75 -5.08 42.73
CA THR A 18 29.41 -5.10 42.13
C THR A 18 29.49 -5.99 40.88
N ALA A 19 29.08 -7.24 40.99
CA ALA A 19 28.87 -8.07 39.82
C ALA A 19 27.85 -7.34 38.92
N PRO A 20 28.09 -7.22 37.60
CA PRO A 20 27.07 -6.71 36.70
C PRO A 20 25.83 -7.59 36.85
N VAL A 21 24.70 -6.97 37.15
CA VAL A 21 23.40 -7.65 37.13
C VAL A 21 23.22 -8.16 35.72
N ALA A 22 23.35 -9.47 35.52
CA ALA A 22 23.03 -10.11 34.25
C ALA A 22 21.53 -9.91 34.03
N LEU A 23 21.19 -9.00 33.11
CA LEU A 23 19.81 -8.73 32.75
C LEU A 23 19.18 -10.03 32.24
N SER A 24 18.02 -10.41 32.78
CA SER A 24 17.34 -11.60 32.27
C SER A 24 16.92 -11.36 30.82
N ALA A 25 16.96 -12.40 29.97
CA ALA A 25 16.60 -12.27 28.55
C ALA A 25 15.20 -11.66 28.34
N GLY A 26 14.25 -11.88 29.26
CA GLY A 26 12.92 -11.26 29.21
C GLY A 26 12.92 -9.75 29.53
N GLN A 27 13.87 -9.28 30.34
CA GLN A 27 14.00 -7.86 30.65
C GLN A 27 14.68 -7.10 29.50
N GLU A 28 15.64 -7.72 28.82
CA GLU A 28 16.24 -7.17 27.59
C GLU A 28 15.19 -6.96 26.48
N VAL A 29 14.28 -7.93 26.28
CA VAL A 29 13.19 -7.82 25.30
C VAL A 29 12.25 -6.66 25.63
N ASN A 30 11.84 -6.50 26.88
CA ASN A 30 10.94 -5.41 27.28
C ASN A 30 11.60 -4.04 27.14
N ASP A 31 12.89 -3.95 27.42
CA ASP A 31 13.68 -2.72 27.23
C ASP A 31 13.76 -2.35 25.74
N GLN A 32 13.95 -3.33 24.86
CA GLN A 32 13.93 -3.15 23.40
C GLN A 32 12.56 -2.66 22.91
N ILE A 33 11.45 -3.28 23.34
CA ILE A 33 10.10 -2.84 22.97
C ILE A 33 9.87 -1.38 23.38
N SER A 34 10.21 -1.05 24.62
CA SER A 34 10.06 0.30 25.18
C SER A 34 10.92 1.33 24.45
N ALA A 35 12.14 0.96 24.06
CA ALA A 35 13.02 1.79 23.25
C ALA A 35 12.44 2.03 21.84
N GLY A 36 11.89 0.98 21.22
CA GLY A 36 11.20 1.08 19.94
C GLY A 36 10.03 2.07 19.97
N GLU A 37 9.18 1.99 20.99
CA GLU A 37 8.09 2.96 21.17
C GLU A 37 8.59 4.39 21.39
N ALA A 38 9.66 4.56 22.15
CA ALA A 38 10.24 5.88 22.40
C ALA A 38 10.77 6.50 21.11
N CYS A 39 11.45 5.72 20.26
CA CYS A 39 11.90 6.14 18.93
C CYS A 39 10.72 6.46 18.01
N PHE A 40 9.67 5.63 18.02
CA PHE A 40 8.46 5.86 17.23
C PHE A 40 7.78 7.18 17.59
N ARG A 41 7.62 7.48 18.88
CA ARG A 41 7.05 8.75 19.36
C ARG A 41 7.88 9.98 18.94
N LYS A 42 9.17 9.82 18.71
CA LYS A 42 10.07 10.87 18.20
C LYS A 42 10.08 10.98 16.67
N GLY A 43 9.42 10.07 15.96
CA GLY A 43 9.47 9.99 14.49
C GLY A 43 10.75 9.33 13.96
N GLU A 44 11.58 8.73 14.82
CA GLU A 44 12.79 8.00 14.44
C GLU A 44 12.44 6.57 13.98
N LEU A 45 11.69 6.49 12.88
CA LEU A 45 11.08 5.25 12.39
C LEU A 45 12.10 4.13 12.13
N GLY A 46 13.29 4.47 11.62
CA GLY A 46 14.35 3.48 11.38
C GLY A 46 14.87 2.83 12.66
N HIS A 47 15.13 3.62 13.72
CA HIS A 47 15.54 3.09 15.01
C HIS A 47 14.42 2.30 15.68
N ALA A 48 13.17 2.77 15.57
CA ALA A 48 12.00 2.06 16.09
C ALA A 48 11.89 0.65 15.48
N ALA A 49 12.03 0.54 14.16
CA ALA A 49 12.05 -0.76 13.47
C ALA A 49 13.17 -1.65 13.99
N GLN A 50 14.39 -1.12 14.13
CA GLN A 50 15.54 -1.89 14.59
C GLN A 50 15.29 -2.48 16.00
N PHE A 51 14.82 -1.68 16.95
CA PHE A 51 14.54 -2.14 18.30
C PHE A 51 13.45 -3.21 18.34
N TRP A 52 12.38 -3.08 17.56
CA TRP A 52 11.33 -4.09 17.51
C TRP A 52 11.75 -5.37 16.76
N GLU A 53 12.58 -5.27 15.72
CA GLU A 53 13.21 -6.42 15.08
C GLU A 53 14.11 -7.19 16.06
N ASP A 54 14.91 -6.47 16.87
CA ASP A 54 15.76 -7.08 17.89
C ASP A 54 14.91 -7.75 18.99
N ALA A 55 13.83 -7.11 19.44
CA ALA A 55 12.87 -7.68 20.39
C ALA A 55 12.23 -8.98 19.87
N LEU A 56 11.87 -9.02 18.58
CA LEU A 56 11.27 -10.20 17.94
C LEU A 56 12.24 -11.39 17.83
N ARG A 57 13.56 -11.20 17.95
CA ARG A 57 14.50 -12.32 18.04
C ARG A 57 14.40 -13.07 19.37
N GLY A 58 14.00 -12.36 20.43
CA GLY A 58 13.77 -12.92 21.77
C GLY A 58 12.33 -13.35 22.03
N LEU A 59 11.36 -12.80 21.29
CA LEU A 59 9.94 -13.15 21.41
C LEU A 59 9.56 -14.36 20.56
N LYS A 60 8.66 -15.17 21.10
CA LYS A 60 8.02 -16.28 20.39
C LYS A 60 6.52 -16.27 20.63
N MET A 61 5.74 -16.56 19.59
CA MET A 61 4.28 -16.56 19.64
C MET A 61 3.74 -17.53 20.70
N GLU A 62 4.37 -18.69 20.88
CA GLU A 62 3.93 -19.74 21.81
C GLU A 62 4.13 -19.34 23.28
N GLN A 63 5.07 -18.43 23.54
CA GLN A 63 5.44 -18.02 24.90
C GLN A 63 4.77 -16.71 25.30
N ASN A 64 4.75 -15.74 24.38
CA ASN A 64 4.30 -14.38 24.64
C ASN A 64 3.41 -13.87 23.48
N PRO A 65 2.22 -14.45 23.26
CA PRO A 65 1.43 -14.18 22.06
C PRO A 65 1.00 -12.71 21.93
N GLY A 66 0.65 -12.07 23.05
CA GLY A 66 0.29 -10.64 23.07
C GLY A 66 1.44 -9.74 22.67
N LEU A 67 2.58 -9.83 23.38
CA LEU A 67 3.77 -9.01 23.08
C LEU A 67 4.30 -9.28 21.67
N TYR A 68 4.31 -10.53 21.23
CA TYR A 68 4.72 -10.91 19.87
C TYR A 68 3.84 -10.24 18.81
N THR A 69 2.51 -10.36 18.96
CA THR A 69 1.53 -9.77 18.03
C THR A 69 1.61 -8.25 18.02
N ASP A 70 1.64 -7.61 19.19
CA ASP A 70 1.70 -6.14 19.29
C ASP A 70 2.98 -5.60 18.68
N THR A 71 4.12 -6.27 18.92
CA THR A 71 5.41 -5.87 18.33
C THR A 71 5.40 -5.99 16.81
N LEU A 72 4.80 -7.06 16.25
CA LEU A 72 4.61 -7.21 14.80
C LEU A 72 3.73 -6.10 14.21
N VAL A 73 2.63 -5.76 14.88
CA VAL A 73 1.72 -4.69 14.43
C VAL A 73 2.43 -3.34 14.42
N HIS A 74 3.20 -3.01 15.46
CA HIS A 74 4.02 -1.80 15.51
C HIS A 74 5.06 -1.76 14.38
N LEU A 75 5.74 -2.87 14.14
CA LEU A 75 6.72 -3.00 13.07
C LEU A 75 6.06 -2.82 11.69
N ALA A 76 4.88 -3.39 11.50
CA ALA A 76 4.11 -3.24 10.26
C ALA A 76 3.72 -1.77 9.98
N TYR A 77 3.31 -1.02 11.01
CA TYR A 77 3.05 0.41 10.87
C TYR A 77 4.28 1.20 10.46
N VAL A 78 5.43 0.92 11.07
CA VAL A 78 6.69 1.58 10.74
C VAL A 78 7.14 1.24 9.34
N TYR A 79 7.07 -0.02 8.93
CA TYR A 79 7.38 -0.41 7.55
C TYR A 79 6.45 0.25 6.55
N LYS A 80 5.15 0.39 6.85
CA LYS A 80 4.21 1.12 5.99
C LYS A 80 4.63 2.59 5.85
N ALA A 81 4.97 3.25 6.96
CA ALA A 81 5.41 4.64 6.97
C ALA A 81 6.74 4.86 6.23
N LEU A 82 7.64 3.87 6.27
CA LEU A 82 8.91 3.88 5.54
C LEU A 82 8.80 3.44 4.06
N GLY A 83 7.61 3.02 3.61
CA GLY A 83 7.38 2.54 2.24
C GLY A 83 7.81 1.09 1.98
N PHE A 84 8.20 0.34 3.01
CA PHE A 84 8.55 -1.08 2.91
C PHE A 84 7.30 -1.97 2.94
N HIS A 85 6.40 -1.79 1.96
CA HIS A 85 5.08 -2.43 1.92
C HIS A 85 5.11 -3.96 1.98
N GLU A 86 6.11 -4.61 1.36
CA GLU A 86 6.29 -6.07 1.44
C GLU A 86 6.60 -6.55 2.86
N LYS A 87 7.50 -5.83 3.56
CA LYS A 87 7.81 -6.14 4.96
C LYS A 87 6.61 -5.88 5.88
N ALA A 88 5.87 -4.80 5.61
CA ALA A 88 4.64 -4.49 6.33
C ALA A 88 3.58 -5.59 6.14
N LEU A 89 3.42 -6.10 4.90
CA LEU A 89 2.51 -7.20 4.59
C LEU A 89 2.91 -8.48 5.32
N SER A 90 4.20 -8.83 5.32
CA SER A 90 4.71 -9.99 6.06
C SER A 90 4.37 -9.89 7.55
N ALA A 91 4.71 -8.76 8.19
CA ALA A 91 4.47 -8.56 9.61
C ALA A 91 2.97 -8.60 9.99
N PHE A 92 2.10 -8.00 9.17
CA PHE A 92 0.65 -8.13 9.39
C PHE A 92 0.15 -9.56 9.17
N THR A 93 0.69 -10.29 8.18
CA THR A 93 0.31 -11.69 7.93
C THR A 93 0.68 -12.58 9.11
N ASP A 94 1.86 -12.36 9.69
CA ASP A 94 2.34 -13.11 10.87
C ASP A 94 1.49 -12.81 12.12
N ALA A 95 0.99 -11.58 12.26
CA ALA A 95 0.10 -11.17 13.35
C ALA A 95 -1.37 -11.61 13.15
N MET A 96 -1.77 -11.96 11.93
CA MET A 96 -3.16 -12.25 11.55
C MET A 96 -3.87 -13.34 12.39
N PRO A 97 -3.23 -14.44 12.82
CA PRO A 97 -3.89 -15.47 13.62
C PRO A 97 -4.54 -14.90 14.89
N ALA A 98 -3.87 -13.97 15.58
CA ALA A 98 -4.37 -13.35 16.80
C ALA A 98 -5.64 -12.51 16.56
N PHE A 99 -5.77 -11.87 15.39
CA PHE A 99 -6.93 -11.04 15.04
C PHE A 99 -8.11 -11.87 14.49
N LYS A 100 -7.86 -13.06 13.93
CA LYS A 100 -8.94 -13.97 13.51
C LYS A 100 -9.68 -14.59 14.69
N GLU A 101 -8.97 -14.82 15.79
CA GLU A 101 -9.52 -15.42 17.01
C GLU A 101 -10.01 -14.38 18.03
N SER A 102 -9.71 -13.09 17.82
CA SER A 102 -10.07 -12.01 18.73
C SER A 102 -11.53 -11.57 18.58
N ASP A 103 -12.25 -11.47 19.70
CA ASP A 103 -13.60 -10.88 19.77
C ASP A 103 -13.58 -9.34 19.73
N ASN A 104 -12.40 -8.71 19.76
CA ASN A 104 -12.29 -7.25 19.75
C ASN A 104 -12.52 -6.67 18.36
N ARG A 105 -13.79 -6.38 18.05
CA ARG A 105 -14.22 -5.81 16.76
C ARG A 105 -13.49 -4.53 16.37
N TYR A 106 -13.18 -3.66 17.34
CA TYR A 106 -12.51 -2.40 17.07
C TYR A 106 -11.07 -2.61 16.61
N GLN A 107 -10.31 -3.43 17.34
CA GLN A 107 -8.94 -3.78 16.96
C GLN A 107 -8.88 -4.53 15.63
N ASN A 108 -9.82 -5.46 15.40
CA ASN A 108 -9.92 -6.18 14.14
C ASN A 108 -10.21 -5.23 12.97
N ALA A 109 -11.12 -4.26 13.15
CA ALA A 109 -11.42 -3.28 12.11
C ALA A 109 -10.19 -2.45 11.73
N LEU A 110 -9.43 -1.96 12.72
CA LEU A 110 -8.19 -1.22 12.46
C LEU A 110 -7.15 -2.09 11.75
N PHE A 111 -6.95 -3.32 12.21
CA PHE A 111 -5.99 -4.26 11.63
C PHE A 111 -6.31 -4.55 10.16
N PHE A 112 -7.56 -4.96 9.87
CA PHE A 112 -7.95 -5.32 8.51
C PHE A 112 -8.04 -4.11 7.56
N ASN A 113 -8.35 -2.92 8.08
CA ASN A 113 -8.27 -1.69 7.29
C ASN A 113 -6.82 -1.41 6.84
N ASN A 114 -5.84 -1.54 7.74
CA ASN A 114 -4.44 -1.33 7.39
C ASN A 114 -3.89 -2.40 6.44
N LEU A 115 -4.31 -3.64 6.60
CA LEU A 115 -3.96 -4.71 5.67
C LEU A 115 -4.53 -4.45 4.26
N ALA A 116 -5.77 -3.95 4.18
CA ALA A 116 -6.38 -3.55 2.92
C ALA A 116 -5.60 -2.40 2.25
N ASP A 117 -5.20 -1.37 3.00
CA ASP A 117 -4.37 -0.27 2.50
C ASP A 117 -3.06 -0.78 1.87
N ILE A 118 -2.40 -1.75 2.51
CA ILE A 118 -1.15 -2.33 2.01
C ILE A 118 -1.39 -3.12 0.73
N HIS A 119 -2.46 -3.91 0.65
CA HIS A 119 -2.82 -4.62 -0.58
C HIS A 119 -3.15 -3.66 -1.73
N LEU A 120 -3.80 -2.54 -1.44
CA LEU A 120 -4.05 -1.49 -2.43
C LEU A 120 -2.73 -0.88 -2.93
N ALA A 121 -1.82 -0.56 -2.02
CA ALA A 121 -0.50 -0.01 -2.35
C ALA A 121 0.35 -0.97 -3.20
N LEU A 122 0.35 -2.26 -2.87
CA LEU A 122 1.09 -3.31 -3.58
C LEU A 122 0.41 -3.75 -4.89
N GLY A 123 -0.81 -3.30 -5.15
CA GLY A 123 -1.54 -3.70 -6.36
C GLY A 123 -2.04 -5.14 -6.34
N GLY A 124 -2.36 -5.66 -5.15
CA GLY A 124 -2.96 -6.98 -4.96
C GLY A 124 -4.41 -7.05 -5.50
N PRO A 125 -5.17 -8.11 -5.16
CA PRO A 125 -6.51 -8.35 -5.69
C PRO A 125 -7.48 -7.17 -5.55
N LEU A 126 -7.30 -6.36 -4.50
CA LEU A 126 -8.14 -5.17 -4.26
C LEU A 126 -7.97 -4.08 -5.32
N ARG A 127 -6.86 -4.06 -6.08
CA ARG A 127 -6.68 -3.14 -7.23
C ARG A 127 -7.68 -3.43 -8.36
N LEU A 128 -8.18 -4.66 -8.45
CA LEU A 128 -9.19 -5.05 -9.43
C LEU A 128 -10.60 -4.70 -9.00
N ILE A 129 -10.80 -4.19 -7.78
CA ILE A 129 -12.12 -3.73 -7.33
C ILE A 129 -12.38 -2.36 -7.99
N PRO A 130 -13.42 -2.25 -8.84
CA PRO A 130 -13.83 -0.96 -9.37
C PRO A 130 -14.49 -0.15 -8.26
N PHE A 131 -13.70 0.62 -7.51
CA PHE A 131 -14.20 1.45 -6.40
C PHE A 131 -15.33 2.38 -6.83
N SER A 132 -15.28 2.87 -8.07
CA SER A 132 -16.34 3.68 -8.69
C SER A 132 -17.71 2.98 -8.70
N SER A 133 -17.76 1.64 -8.76
CA SER A 133 -19.00 0.87 -8.81
C SER A 133 -19.45 0.34 -7.46
N LEU A 134 -18.75 0.63 -6.35
CA LEU A 134 -19.26 0.31 -5.02
C LEU A 134 -20.50 1.16 -4.74
N HIS A 135 -21.53 0.59 -4.11
CA HIS A 135 -22.79 1.31 -3.84
C HIS A 135 -23.33 1.03 -2.44
N ASP A 136 -24.06 2.01 -1.90
CA ASP A 136 -24.76 1.90 -0.60
C ASP A 136 -26.19 1.35 -0.72
N GLY A 137 -26.52 0.80 -1.90
CA GLY A 137 -27.87 0.36 -2.26
C GLY A 137 -28.76 1.45 -2.87
N LYS A 138 -28.36 2.73 -2.79
CA LYS A 138 -29.07 3.86 -3.41
C LYS A 138 -28.21 4.59 -4.45
N HIS A 139 -26.94 4.78 -4.14
CA HIS A 139 -25.99 5.51 -4.98
C HIS A 139 -24.65 4.78 -5.08
N PHE A 140 -24.03 4.87 -6.25
CA PHE A 140 -22.65 4.46 -6.49
C PHE A 140 -21.67 5.50 -5.91
N LEU A 141 -20.47 5.04 -5.57
CA LEU A 141 -19.42 5.87 -4.98
C LEU A 141 -19.04 7.03 -5.90
N ILE A 142 -18.98 6.78 -7.21
CA ILE A 142 -18.64 7.78 -8.23
C ILE A 142 -19.66 8.92 -8.33
N GLU A 143 -20.90 8.70 -7.88
CA GLU A 143 -21.93 9.75 -7.87
C GLU A 143 -21.72 10.77 -6.74
N LYS A 144 -20.96 10.40 -5.70
CA LYS A 144 -20.72 11.25 -4.53
C LYS A 144 -19.30 11.80 -4.47
N TYR A 145 -18.32 11.07 -5.01
CA TYR A 145 -16.90 11.39 -4.86
C TYR A 145 -16.17 11.31 -6.20
N ALA A 146 -15.23 12.21 -6.41
CA ALA A 146 -14.23 12.07 -7.47
C ALA A 146 -13.31 10.89 -7.13
N VAL A 147 -13.47 9.78 -7.84
CA VAL A 147 -12.64 8.58 -7.66
C VAL A 147 -11.47 8.62 -8.64
N GLY A 148 -10.25 8.70 -8.12
CA GLY A 148 -9.03 8.59 -8.91
C GLY A 148 -8.37 7.22 -8.71
N THR A 149 -7.92 6.59 -9.79
CA THR A 149 -7.06 5.41 -9.71
C THR A 149 -5.64 5.83 -10.02
N VAL A 150 -4.71 5.52 -9.11
CA VAL A 150 -3.27 5.74 -9.33
C VAL A 150 -2.65 4.39 -9.71
N PRO A 151 -2.31 4.16 -10.99
CA PRO A 151 -1.82 2.86 -11.45
C PRO A 151 -0.45 2.52 -10.84
N ALA A 152 0.37 3.55 -10.59
CA ALA A 152 1.64 3.45 -9.89
C ALA A 152 1.97 4.77 -9.20
N LEU A 153 2.54 4.70 -7.99
CA LEU A 153 2.92 5.87 -7.18
C LEU A 153 3.95 6.78 -7.89
N ARG A 154 4.68 6.26 -8.87
CA ARG A 154 5.64 7.05 -9.68
C ARG A 154 4.99 7.85 -10.81
N LEU A 155 3.73 7.58 -11.13
CA LEU A 155 2.98 8.28 -12.19
C LEU A 155 2.18 9.47 -11.66
N THR A 156 2.25 9.76 -10.36
CA THR A 156 1.58 10.91 -9.73
C THR A 156 2.45 12.17 -9.76
N SER A 157 2.99 12.53 -10.92
CA SER A 157 3.46 13.91 -11.11
C SER A 157 2.23 14.81 -11.18
N ILE A 158 1.79 15.30 -10.02
CA ILE A 158 0.72 16.29 -9.90
C ILE A 158 1.33 17.66 -10.25
N GLY A 159 1.67 17.86 -11.53
CA GLY A 159 1.89 19.19 -12.06
C GLY A 159 0.57 19.78 -12.52
N GLU A 160 0.48 21.11 -12.64
CA GLU A 160 -0.62 21.74 -13.36
C GLU A 160 -0.63 21.21 -14.80
N SER A 161 -1.61 20.37 -15.11
CA SER A 161 -1.84 19.91 -16.47
C SER A 161 -2.59 21.03 -17.18
N GLU A 162 -2.02 21.54 -18.28
CA GLU A 162 -2.67 22.50 -19.21
C GLU A 162 -3.85 21.83 -19.93
N THR A 163 -4.85 21.38 -19.16
CA THR A 163 -6.05 20.70 -19.63
C THR A 163 -7.02 21.64 -20.34
N GLU A 164 -6.84 22.97 -20.20
CA GLU A 164 -7.76 23.96 -20.77
C GLU A 164 -7.78 24.02 -22.31
N LYS A 165 -6.84 23.37 -23.02
CA LYS A 165 -6.75 23.47 -24.49
C LYS A 165 -6.68 22.17 -25.26
N ALA A 166 -6.65 21.03 -24.58
CA ALA A 166 -6.40 19.76 -25.26
C ALA A 166 -7.73 19.07 -25.59
N GLY A 167 -8.04 18.94 -26.88
CA GLY A 167 -9.27 18.29 -27.35
C GLY A 167 -9.33 16.80 -26.98
N ILE A 168 -10.52 16.21 -27.11
CA ILE A 168 -10.74 14.77 -26.94
C ILE A 168 -10.98 14.08 -28.29
N LEU A 169 -10.32 12.95 -28.51
CA LEU A 169 -10.62 12.04 -29.61
C LEU A 169 -11.45 10.87 -29.07
N LEU A 170 -12.64 10.68 -29.63
CA LEU A 170 -13.49 9.53 -29.32
C LEU A 170 -13.28 8.43 -30.34
N SER A 171 -13.16 7.20 -29.86
CA SER A 171 -13.01 6.01 -30.68
C SER A 171 -13.82 4.86 -30.10
N GLY A 172 -14.48 4.07 -30.93
CA GLY A 172 -15.09 2.84 -30.42
C GLY A 172 -15.62 1.88 -31.46
N LEU A 173 -15.81 0.64 -31.01
CA LEU A 173 -16.20 -0.50 -31.82
C LEU A 173 -17.40 -1.20 -31.18
N SER A 174 -18.57 -1.03 -31.80
CA SER A 174 -19.82 -1.68 -31.37
C SER A 174 -20.10 -2.96 -32.13
N ASP A 175 -19.70 -3.03 -33.41
CA ASP A 175 -19.97 -4.19 -34.26
C ASP A 175 -19.09 -5.38 -33.86
N ALA A 176 -19.56 -6.61 -34.14
CA ALA A 176 -18.73 -7.80 -34.01
C ALA A 176 -17.55 -7.71 -34.97
N VAL A 177 -16.36 -8.02 -34.48
CA VAL A 177 -15.14 -8.05 -35.28
C VAL A 177 -14.32 -9.26 -34.87
N GLN A 178 -13.86 -10.03 -35.84
CA GLN A 178 -13.13 -11.29 -35.62
C GLN A 178 -13.95 -12.23 -34.71
N GLU A 179 -13.36 -12.68 -33.60
CA GLU A 179 -13.97 -13.58 -32.60
C GLU A 179 -14.72 -12.81 -31.50
N PHE A 180 -14.73 -11.48 -31.56
CA PHE A 180 -15.33 -10.65 -30.51
C PHE A 180 -16.80 -10.38 -30.81
N THR A 181 -17.65 -10.64 -29.82
CA THR A 181 -19.08 -10.33 -29.89
C THR A 181 -19.32 -8.82 -29.92
N PRO A 182 -20.46 -8.36 -30.47
CA PRO A 182 -20.81 -6.94 -30.46
C PRO A 182 -20.83 -6.34 -29.04
N LEU A 183 -20.48 -5.06 -28.93
CA LEU A 183 -20.57 -4.26 -27.71
C LEU A 183 -21.67 -3.19 -27.87
N PRO A 184 -22.96 -3.53 -27.68
CA PRO A 184 -24.08 -2.63 -28.00
C PRO A 184 -24.10 -1.34 -27.17
N GLY A 185 -23.47 -1.34 -25.99
CA GLY A 185 -23.37 -0.16 -25.13
C GLY A 185 -22.47 0.95 -25.68
N VAL A 186 -21.50 0.62 -26.55
CA VAL A 186 -20.48 1.57 -27.03
C VAL A 186 -21.11 2.76 -27.75
N LYS A 187 -22.16 2.53 -28.53
CA LYS A 187 -22.84 3.63 -29.25
C LYS A 187 -23.46 4.65 -28.29
N ALA A 188 -24.09 4.18 -27.22
CA ALA A 188 -24.68 5.05 -26.20
C ALA A 188 -23.59 5.79 -25.41
N GLU A 189 -22.57 5.06 -24.95
CA GLU A 189 -21.42 5.62 -24.24
C GLU A 189 -20.74 6.74 -25.02
N LEU A 190 -20.41 6.49 -26.29
CA LEU A 190 -19.76 7.50 -27.14
C LEU A 190 -20.63 8.73 -27.39
N ALA A 191 -21.95 8.56 -27.49
CA ALA A 191 -22.88 9.69 -27.63
C ALA A 191 -22.89 10.57 -26.38
N ASP A 192 -22.94 9.94 -25.21
CA ASP A 192 -22.95 10.63 -23.91
C ASP A 192 -21.62 11.35 -23.68
N VAL A 193 -20.48 10.66 -23.89
CA VAL A 193 -19.15 11.27 -23.73
C VAL A 193 -18.94 12.42 -24.71
N LYS A 194 -19.42 12.29 -25.95
CA LYS A 194 -19.37 13.39 -26.94
C LYS A 194 -20.08 14.63 -26.43
N GLN A 195 -21.26 14.47 -25.83
CA GLN A 195 -22.04 15.58 -25.27
C GLN A 195 -21.36 16.19 -24.04
N ILE A 196 -20.87 15.35 -23.11
CA ILE A 196 -20.26 15.79 -21.86
C ILE A 196 -18.94 16.55 -22.12
N MET A 197 -18.11 16.03 -23.03
CA MET A 197 -16.75 16.53 -23.28
C MET A 197 -16.66 17.44 -24.51
N ASN A 198 -17.79 17.74 -25.18
CA ASN A 198 -17.85 18.51 -26.43
C ASN A 198 -16.88 18.00 -27.51
N ALA A 199 -16.85 16.68 -27.72
CA ALA A 199 -15.91 16.06 -28.65
C ALA A 199 -16.22 16.43 -30.11
N SER A 200 -15.25 17.04 -30.79
CA SER A 200 -15.37 17.42 -32.20
C SER A 200 -15.25 16.24 -33.15
N ARG A 201 -14.49 15.20 -32.76
CA ARG A 201 -14.14 14.07 -33.61
C ARG A 201 -14.45 12.73 -32.95
N MET A 202 -15.01 11.83 -33.74
CA MET A 202 -15.32 10.46 -33.36
C MET A 202 -14.99 9.52 -34.52
N LEU A 203 -14.26 8.45 -34.23
CA LEU A 203 -14.05 7.32 -35.11
C LEU A 203 -14.89 6.15 -34.58
N PHE A 204 -15.80 5.62 -35.39
CA PHE A 204 -16.74 4.59 -34.93
C PHE A 204 -16.85 3.45 -35.95
N ASN A 205 -16.83 2.21 -35.46
CA ASN A 205 -16.91 0.99 -36.27
C ASN A 205 -15.92 1.03 -37.46
N THR A 206 -16.43 1.08 -38.70
CA THR A 206 -15.63 1.08 -39.92
C THR A 206 -14.65 2.24 -40.02
N ASP A 207 -14.92 3.36 -39.35
CA ASP A 207 -14.02 4.51 -39.33
C ASP A 207 -12.91 4.37 -38.29
N PHE A 208 -13.09 3.47 -37.31
CA PHE A 208 -12.14 3.23 -36.23
C PHE A 208 -11.06 2.21 -36.66
N THR A 209 -10.16 2.69 -37.52
CA THR A 209 -9.03 1.93 -38.06
C THR A 209 -7.71 2.55 -37.62
N ILE A 210 -6.62 1.77 -37.64
CA ILE A 210 -5.27 2.26 -37.30
C ILE A 210 -4.85 3.44 -38.19
N PRO A 211 -5.03 3.42 -39.53
CA PRO A 211 -4.70 4.57 -40.37
C PRO A 211 -5.47 5.84 -40.02
N ASN A 212 -6.77 5.74 -39.74
CA ASN A 212 -7.57 6.90 -39.36
C ASN A 212 -7.16 7.44 -37.98
N LEU A 213 -6.99 6.55 -37.00
CA LEU A 213 -6.55 6.94 -35.65
C LEU A 213 -5.19 7.63 -35.68
N THR A 214 -4.21 7.04 -36.38
CA THR A 214 -2.88 7.63 -36.52
C THR A 214 -2.86 8.89 -37.37
N GLY A 215 -3.76 9.02 -38.33
CA GLY A 215 -3.97 10.26 -39.10
C GLY A 215 -4.45 11.41 -38.21
N GLU A 216 -5.43 11.15 -37.35
CA GLU A 216 -5.97 12.16 -36.42
C GLU A 216 -4.89 12.78 -35.51
N PHE A 217 -3.97 11.97 -34.99
CA PHE A 217 -2.87 12.45 -34.14
C PHE A 217 -1.78 13.23 -34.88
N LYS A 218 -1.70 13.13 -36.22
CA LYS A 218 -0.74 13.94 -37.00
C LYS A 218 -1.20 15.38 -37.13
N ASP A 219 -2.51 15.56 -37.31
CA ASP A 219 -3.08 16.84 -37.72
C ASP A 219 -3.73 17.60 -36.56
N ASN A 220 -4.08 16.92 -35.46
CA ASN A 220 -4.82 17.50 -34.34
C ASN A 220 -4.17 17.17 -32.98
N PRO A 221 -3.95 18.19 -32.11
CA PRO A 221 -3.48 17.96 -30.74
C PRO A 221 -4.63 17.52 -29.83
N TYR A 222 -4.60 16.26 -29.38
CA TYR A 222 -5.53 15.72 -28.39
C TYR A 222 -4.81 15.50 -27.05
N GLY A 223 -5.44 15.90 -25.95
CA GLY A 223 -4.96 15.60 -24.59
C GLY A 223 -5.68 14.43 -23.95
N ILE A 224 -6.81 14.03 -24.53
CA ILE A 224 -7.63 12.93 -24.05
C ILE A 224 -7.95 12.02 -25.23
N LEU A 225 -7.72 10.72 -25.06
CA LEU A 225 -8.16 9.67 -25.97
C LEU A 225 -9.12 8.76 -25.20
N HIS A 226 -10.35 8.63 -25.69
CA HIS A 226 -11.33 7.69 -25.15
C HIS A 226 -11.55 6.57 -26.18
N MET A 227 -11.35 5.34 -25.75
CA MET A 227 -11.48 4.13 -26.58
C MET A 227 -12.44 3.15 -25.93
N ALA A 228 -13.57 2.89 -26.59
CA ALA A 228 -14.60 1.96 -26.14
C ALA A 228 -14.59 0.71 -27.05
N THR A 229 -13.79 -0.30 -26.66
CA THR A 229 -13.51 -1.50 -27.47
C THR A 229 -13.29 -2.73 -26.57
N HIS A 230 -13.22 -3.92 -27.16
CA HIS A 230 -12.61 -5.08 -26.49
C HIS A 230 -11.11 -4.81 -26.23
N GLY A 231 -10.59 -5.35 -25.14
CA GLY A 231 -9.17 -5.29 -24.78
C GLY A 231 -8.61 -6.70 -24.60
N VAL A 232 -7.48 -6.99 -25.26
CA VAL A 232 -6.75 -8.26 -25.10
C VAL A 232 -5.41 -7.96 -24.43
N PHE A 233 -5.19 -8.53 -23.24
CA PHE A 233 -3.96 -8.35 -22.48
C PHE A 233 -3.30 -9.72 -22.24
N GLY A 234 -2.17 -10.00 -22.93
CA GLY A 234 -1.48 -11.30 -22.89
C GLY A 234 -0.64 -11.59 -24.15
N GLY A 235 0.19 -12.64 -24.13
CA GLY A 235 1.20 -12.96 -25.15
C GLY A 235 0.70 -13.05 -26.60
N ARG A 236 1.51 -12.48 -27.51
CA ARG A 236 1.20 -12.00 -28.88
C ARG A 236 -0.01 -11.07 -28.94
N GLN A 237 0.29 -9.78 -29.15
CA GLN A 237 -0.66 -8.76 -29.59
C GLN A 237 -1.56 -9.34 -30.69
N ARG A 238 -2.85 -9.51 -30.37
CA ARG A 238 -3.90 -9.62 -31.37
C ARG A 238 -4.54 -8.25 -31.43
N ILE A 239 -4.36 -7.59 -32.56
CA ILE A 239 -4.76 -6.22 -32.82
C ILE A 239 -6.30 -6.25 -33.07
N PRO A 240 -7.13 -5.66 -32.21
CA PRO A 240 -8.60 -5.72 -32.32
C PRO A 240 -9.17 -4.70 -33.33
N PHE A 241 -8.32 -4.09 -34.15
CA PHE A 241 -8.72 -3.05 -35.10
C PHE A 241 -9.13 -3.70 -36.43
N CYS A 242 -10.10 -3.09 -37.11
CA CYS A 242 -10.42 -3.37 -38.51
C CYS A 242 -9.42 -2.70 -39.46
#